data_AF-A0A7W8WCA2-F1
#
_entry.id   AF-A0A7W8WCA2-F1
#
_cell.length_a   1.000
_cell.length_b   1.000
_cell.length_c   1.000
_cell.angle_alpha   90.00
_cell.angle_beta   90.00
_cell.angle_gamma   90.00
#
_symmetry.space_group_name_H-M   'P 1'
#
loop_
_entity.id
_entity.type
_entity.pdbx_description
1 polymer ?
#
loop_
_entity_poly.entity_id
_entity_poly.type
_entity_poly.pdbx_seq_one_letter_code
_entity_poly.pdbx_strand_id
1 'polypeptide(L)'
;MSTQSRVPAGVTTGGQFSTSARGEADVHLEAAGDRDRVCVRCGEEAGYLSGDNRCDGCMEQIEAERNRLTTLTPPEADTELVQVLDDAVRARREVDRALSAVHSAVGDKQSWQQRKGAVWGLSDTDAEAKARELAAPDLGPDDEHYHPAAAARQALARYDEATRALDAVEEQIARHEAEFSRRGGWTRAFLATSSGGHVHSSMGCSTCNRGESPTEFQLMTDYSGSGEDTIVADAGYRACTVCFPTAPIGDAASLPTKMLSKDEVAKAAARTERETKKAKAAQDRIAKGLTADGAPLRVEWTETNAGGWDPVPGGRPGERTHSYRDRPAHETFKTERAATQWYVETLAYGFREKDKAPALEAVARAIAVKRGVDVEEVKAELAKKVEAKKRRGCAPNMRRAAHQ
;
A
#
# COMPACT_ATOMS: atom_id res chain seq x y z
N MET A 1 10.15 7.54 -47.84
CA MET A 1 10.00 8.96 -47.44
C MET A 1 9.33 8.96 -46.06
N SER A 2 10.10 8.68 -45.01
CA SER A 2 10.62 9.65 -44.03
C SER A 2 9.52 10.45 -43.32
N THR A 3 9.08 9.93 -42.18
CA THR A 3 8.35 10.68 -41.15
C THR A 3 9.24 10.74 -39.92
N GLN A 4 10.02 11.81 -39.84
CA GLN A 4 10.80 12.18 -38.66
C GLN A 4 9.84 12.53 -37.52
N SER A 5 9.87 11.75 -36.45
CA SER A 5 9.25 12.11 -35.18
C SER A 5 10.25 12.95 -34.38
N ARG A 6 9.87 14.18 -34.03
CA ARG A 6 10.67 15.08 -33.19
C ARG A 6 10.60 14.60 -31.74
N VAL A 7 11.73 14.12 -31.24
CA VAL A 7 12.01 13.93 -29.82
C VAL A 7 12.38 15.29 -29.21
N PRO A 8 11.86 15.68 -28.03
CA PRO A 8 12.36 16.86 -27.33
C PRO A 8 13.78 16.60 -26.83
N ALA A 9 14.69 17.54 -27.08
CA ALA A 9 16.09 17.44 -26.71
C ALA A 9 16.31 17.75 -25.22
N GLY A 10 17.13 16.91 -24.56
CA GLY A 10 18.15 17.40 -23.63
C GLY A 10 17.96 17.17 -22.13
N VAL A 11 18.18 15.92 -21.66
CA VAL A 11 19.12 15.63 -20.55
C VAL A 11 19.81 14.31 -20.89
N THR A 12 20.95 14.39 -21.56
CA THR A 12 21.87 13.26 -21.71
C THR A 12 22.92 13.37 -20.60
N THR A 13 22.79 12.55 -19.56
CA THR A 13 23.83 12.36 -18.55
C THR A 13 24.95 11.52 -19.16
N GLY A 14 25.97 12.20 -19.67
CA GLY A 14 27.14 11.58 -20.30
C GLY A 14 28.00 12.59 -21.04
N GLY A 15 28.59 13.54 -20.30
CA GLY A 15 29.50 14.54 -20.85
C GLY A 15 30.73 14.69 -19.97
N GLN A 16 31.88 14.31 -20.52
CA GLN A 16 33.20 14.53 -19.92
C GLN A 16 33.44 16.03 -19.69
N PHE A 17 33.88 16.40 -18.49
CA PHE A 17 34.25 17.78 -18.15
C PHE A 17 35.56 18.16 -18.86
N SER A 18 35.49 19.01 -19.88
CA SER A 18 36.65 19.74 -20.42
C SER A 18 36.71 21.14 -19.81
N THR A 19 37.77 21.42 -19.06
CA THR A 19 38.09 22.75 -18.53
C THR A 19 38.64 23.63 -19.65
N SER A 20 37.83 24.57 -20.14
CA SER A 20 38.33 25.70 -20.93
C SER A 20 38.09 26.98 -20.14
N ALA A 21 39.19 27.64 -19.80
CA ALA A 21 39.24 28.91 -19.10
C ALA A 21 38.40 29.98 -19.82
N ARG A 22 37.50 30.63 -19.08
CA ARG A 22 36.85 31.88 -19.48
C ARG A 22 37.46 33.01 -18.67
N GLY A 23 37.91 34.03 -19.39
CA GLY A 23 38.47 35.25 -18.81
C GLY A 23 37.44 35.98 -17.94
N GLU A 24 37.91 36.39 -16.77
CA GLU A 24 37.20 37.24 -15.82
C GLU A 24 37.05 38.64 -16.42
N ALA A 25 35.80 39.06 -16.59
CA ALA A 25 35.46 40.46 -16.69
C ALA A 25 34.92 40.88 -15.31
N ASP A 26 35.73 41.62 -14.57
CA ASP A 26 35.36 42.21 -13.28
C ASP A 26 34.23 43.24 -13.48
N VAL A 27 33.00 42.80 -13.23
CA VAL A 27 31.85 43.69 -13.05
C VAL A 27 31.69 43.90 -11.55
N HIS A 28 32.22 45.01 -11.05
CA HIS A 28 31.91 45.49 -9.70
C HIS A 28 30.43 45.89 -9.63
N LEU A 29 29.60 44.99 -9.11
CA LEU A 29 28.25 45.31 -8.64
C LEU A 29 28.37 46.05 -7.30
N GLU A 30 27.97 47.32 -7.29
CA GLU A 30 27.82 48.11 -6.08
C GLU A 30 26.78 47.46 -5.15
N ALA A 31 27.14 47.34 -3.87
CA ALA A 31 26.40 46.64 -2.84
C ALA A 31 25.00 47.27 -2.61
N ALA A 32 23.97 46.60 -3.11
CA ALA A 32 22.60 46.78 -2.64
C ALA A 32 22.50 46.30 -1.18
N GLY A 33 21.93 47.14 -0.32
CA GLY A 33 22.01 47.03 1.13
C GLY A 33 21.32 45.80 1.73
N ASP A 34 22.06 45.12 2.61
CA ASP A 34 21.72 44.44 3.88
C ASP A 34 20.38 43.69 4.08
N ARG A 35 19.55 43.46 3.05
CA ARG A 35 18.22 42.82 3.18
C ARG A 35 18.14 41.37 2.71
N ASP A 36 19.20 40.79 2.16
CA ASP A 36 19.17 39.43 1.61
C ASP A 36 20.17 38.48 2.29
N ARG A 37 20.17 38.42 3.63
CA ARG A 37 20.93 37.39 4.37
C ARG A 37 20.07 36.17 4.74
N VAL A 38 19.18 35.74 3.86
CA VAL A 38 18.38 34.54 4.09
C VAL A 38 19.16 33.33 3.61
N CYS A 39 19.40 32.37 4.50
CA CYS A 39 20.04 31.12 4.14
C CYS A 39 19.18 30.36 3.12
N VAL A 40 19.76 30.04 1.95
CA VAL A 40 19.03 29.37 0.86
C VAL A 40 18.50 27.99 1.28
N ARG A 41 19.16 27.36 2.25
CA ARG A 41 18.80 26.01 2.75
C ARG A 41 17.70 26.03 3.81
N CYS A 42 17.85 26.82 4.89
CA CYS A 42 16.89 26.81 6.00
C CYS A 42 15.86 27.94 5.93
N GLY A 43 16.06 28.95 5.08
CA GLY A 43 15.18 30.12 5.00
C GLY A 43 15.28 31.06 6.20
N GLU A 44 16.25 30.86 7.11
CA GLU A 44 16.46 31.73 8.26
C GLU A 44 17.36 32.92 7.90
N GLU A 45 17.09 34.06 8.54
CA GLU A 45 17.99 35.22 8.49
C GLU A 45 19.28 34.88 9.25
N ALA A 46 20.42 35.00 8.58
CA ALA A 46 21.73 34.68 9.12
C ALA A 46 22.58 35.94 9.28
N GLY A 47 23.28 36.05 10.42
CA GLY A 47 24.25 37.13 10.64
C GLY A 47 25.46 37.07 9.69
N TYR A 48 25.79 35.88 9.18
CA TYR A 48 26.85 35.63 8.21
C TYR A 48 26.45 34.49 7.28
N LEU A 49 26.74 34.64 5.99
CA LEU A 49 26.52 33.62 4.97
C LEU A 49 27.87 33.26 4.33
N SER A 50 28.11 31.98 4.10
CA SER A 50 29.25 31.52 3.30
C SER A 50 29.08 31.89 1.81
N GLY A 51 30.12 31.69 0.99
CA GLY A 51 30.08 31.98 -0.45
C GLY A 51 28.95 31.29 -1.24
N ASP A 52 28.34 30.26 -0.66
CA ASP A 52 27.17 29.54 -1.22
C ASP A 52 25.83 30.00 -0.61
N ASN A 53 25.78 31.15 0.06
CA ASN A 53 24.60 31.68 0.76
C ASN A 53 24.01 30.74 1.84
N ARG A 54 24.89 30.08 2.60
CA ARG A 54 24.51 29.16 3.69
C ARG A 54 24.92 29.71 5.04
N CYS A 55 24.09 29.52 6.07
CA CYS A 55 24.44 29.88 7.44
C CYS A 55 25.40 28.85 8.06
N ASP A 56 26.13 29.26 9.11
CA ASP A 56 27.10 28.41 9.81
C ASP A 56 26.49 27.11 10.33
N GLY A 57 25.26 27.16 10.87
CA GLY A 57 24.55 25.96 11.34
C GLY A 57 24.25 24.95 10.24
N CYS A 58 23.94 25.40 9.02
CA CYS A 58 23.77 24.50 7.87
C CYS A 58 25.10 23.86 7.47
N MET A 59 26.20 24.61 7.52
CA MET A 59 27.54 24.10 7.20
C MET A 59 28.00 23.05 8.22
N GLU A 60 27.80 23.30 9.52
CA GLU A 60 28.11 22.33 10.58
C GLU A 60 27.34 21.02 10.39
N GLN A 61 26.05 21.09 10.04
CA GLN A 61 25.24 19.89 9.73
C GLN A 61 25.80 19.11 8.53
N ILE A 62 26.18 19.82 7.46
CA ILE A 62 26.76 19.20 6.27
C ILE A 62 28.06 18.48 6.61
N GLU A 63 28.93 19.11 7.39
CA GLU A 63 30.20 18.50 7.80
C GLU A 63 29.99 17.32 8.74
N ALA A 64 29.06 17.41 9.69
CA ALA A 64 28.70 16.32 10.58
C ALA A 64 28.17 15.11 9.80
N GLU A 65 27.28 15.34 8.82
CA GLU A 65 26.75 14.30 7.94
C GLU A 65 27.86 13.67 7.09
N ARG A 66 28.71 14.49 6.46
CA ARG A 66 29.87 14.00 5.71
C ARG A 66 30.77 13.11 6.56
N ASN A 67 31.09 13.56 7.78
CA ASN A 67 31.92 12.79 8.71
C ASN A 67 31.24 11.48 9.12
N ARG A 68 29.93 11.50 9.39
CA ARG A 68 29.16 10.27 9.65
C ARG A 68 29.25 9.29 8.48
N LEU A 69 29.01 9.74 7.25
CA LEU A 69 29.09 8.88 6.05
C LEU A 69 30.44 8.18 5.92
N THR A 70 31.55 8.82 6.33
CA THR A 70 32.88 8.19 6.29
C THR A 70 33.05 6.97 7.21
N THR A 71 32.15 6.80 8.19
CA THR A 71 32.21 5.70 9.15
C THR A 71 31.30 4.54 8.79
N LEU A 72 30.31 4.75 7.91
CA LEU A 72 29.38 3.72 7.49
C LEU A 72 30.05 2.66 6.61
N THR A 73 29.63 1.41 6.78
CA THR A 73 29.92 0.34 5.81
C THR A 73 29.15 0.58 4.50
N PRO A 74 29.57 -0.02 3.37
CA PRO A 74 28.84 0.15 2.10
C PRO A 74 27.36 -0.23 2.16
N PRO A 75 26.94 -1.35 2.81
CA PRO A 75 25.51 -1.65 2.98
C PRO A 75 24.76 -0.61 3.81
N GLU A 76 25.36 -0.08 4.87
CA GLU A 76 24.74 0.96 5.70
C GLU A 76 24.58 2.27 4.92
N ALA A 77 25.63 2.70 4.21
CA ALA A 77 25.60 3.91 3.38
C ALA A 77 24.53 3.83 2.28
N ASP A 78 24.43 2.70 1.59
CA ASP A 78 23.41 2.51 0.55
C ASP A 78 22.00 2.33 1.12
N THR A 79 21.88 1.79 2.34
CA THR A 79 20.60 1.74 3.07
C THR A 79 20.11 3.14 3.43
N GLU A 80 21.00 4.01 3.90
CA GLU A 80 20.67 5.42 4.13
C GLU A 80 20.33 6.12 2.80
N LEU A 81 21.11 5.89 1.73
CA LEU A 81 20.83 6.45 0.40
C LEU A 81 19.44 6.06 -0.11
N VAL A 82 19.01 4.80 0.05
CA VAL A 82 17.67 4.37 -0.36
C VAL A 82 16.58 5.15 0.37
N GLN A 83 16.77 5.47 1.65
CA GLN A 83 15.81 6.31 2.39
C GLN A 83 15.76 7.73 1.82
N VAL A 84 16.92 8.32 1.53
CA VAL A 84 17.02 9.65 0.92
C VAL A 84 16.40 9.69 -0.49
N LEU A 85 16.57 8.62 -1.28
CA LEU A 85 15.93 8.48 -2.60
C LEU A 85 14.39 8.41 -2.46
N ASP A 86 13.88 7.66 -1.48
CA ASP A 86 12.45 7.61 -1.18
C ASP A 86 11.92 9.00 -0.73
N ASP A 87 12.71 9.76 0.02
CA ASP A 87 12.41 11.15 0.38
C ASP A 87 12.38 12.07 -0.84
N ALA A 88 13.29 11.91 -1.81
CA ALA A 88 13.29 12.69 -3.03
C ALA A 88 12.02 12.44 -3.86
N VAL A 89 11.56 11.19 -3.94
CA VAL A 89 10.29 10.85 -4.59
C VAL A 89 9.11 11.51 -3.88
N ARG A 90 9.10 11.54 -2.54
CA ARG A 90 8.07 12.25 -1.77
C ARG A 90 8.11 13.75 -2.02
N ALA A 91 9.28 14.38 -1.91
CA ALA A 91 9.48 15.81 -2.12
C ALA A 91 9.07 16.24 -3.54
N ARG A 92 9.43 15.46 -4.57
CA ARG A 92 9.00 15.67 -5.95
C ARG A 92 7.47 15.75 -6.08
N ARG A 93 6.75 14.81 -5.44
CA ARG A 93 5.29 14.79 -5.47
C ARG A 93 4.67 16.00 -4.76
N GLU A 94 5.34 16.55 -3.74
CA GLU A 94 4.89 17.80 -3.11
C GLU A 94 5.11 19.00 -4.03
N VAL A 95 6.23 19.06 -4.75
CA VAL A 95 6.47 20.08 -5.79
C VAL A 95 5.36 20.02 -6.85
N ASP A 96 5.04 18.83 -7.37
CA ASP A 96 3.99 18.65 -8.38
C ASP A 96 2.59 19.11 -7.87
N ARG A 97 2.28 18.85 -6.59
CA ARG A 97 1.04 19.30 -5.96
C ARG A 97 1.02 20.81 -5.72
N ALA A 98 2.13 21.38 -5.26
CA ALA A 98 2.25 22.82 -5.07
C ALA A 98 2.13 23.57 -6.39
N LEU A 99 2.75 23.04 -7.46
CA LEU A 99 2.65 23.57 -8.81
C LEU A 99 1.22 23.50 -9.34
N SER A 100 0.50 22.40 -9.11
CA SER A 100 -0.93 22.30 -9.42
C SER A 100 -1.77 23.37 -8.70
N ALA A 101 -1.39 23.76 -7.48
CA ALA A 101 -2.03 24.85 -6.75
C ALA A 101 -1.69 26.22 -7.37
N VAL A 102 -0.46 26.43 -7.86
CA VAL A 102 -0.06 27.63 -8.61
C VAL A 102 -0.91 27.79 -9.88
N HIS A 103 -1.06 26.74 -10.69
CA HIS A 103 -1.96 26.76 -11.86
C HIS A 103 -3.40 27.14 -11.48
N SER A 104 -3.92 26.52 -10.41
CA SER A 104 -5.27 26.81 -9.94
C SER A 104 -5.44 28.26 -9.48
N ALA A 105 -4.42 28.82 -8.80
CA ALA A 105 -4.44 30.19 -8.28
C ALA A 105 -4.46 31.26 -9.39
N VAL A 106 -3.86 30.96 -10.56
CA VAL A 106 -3.88 31.87 -11.73
C VAL A 106 -5.09 31.68 -12.64
N GLY A 107 -6.06 30.87 -12.19
CA GLY A 107 -7.27 30.54 -12.93
C GLY A 107 -7.05 29.64 -14.14
N ASP A 108 -5.89 28.99 -14.25
CA ASP A 108 -5.63 28.00 -15.29
C ASP A 108 -6.52 26.76 -15.09
N LYS A 109 -6.91 26.12 -16.17
CA LYS A 109 -7.84 24.98 -16.15
C LYS A 109 -7.24 23.80 -16.86
N GLN A 110 -7.35 22.63 -16.24
CA GLN A 110 -7.01 21.38 -16.91
C GLN A 110 -8.00 21.09 -18.03
N SER A 111 -7.47 20.69 -19.18
CA SER A 111 -8.22 20.13 -20.29
C SER A 111 -7.88 18.64 -20.44
N TRP A 112 -8.89 17.81 -20.70
CA TRP A 112 -8.67 16.38 -20.91
C TRP A 112 -8.26 16.10 -22.35
N GLN A 113 -7.07 15.53 -22.55
CA GLN A 113 -6.56 15.10 -23.86
C GLN A 113 -6.51 13.57 -23.95
N GLN A 114 -7.16 12.99 -24.96
CA GLN A 114 -7.37 11.53 -25.10
C GLN A 114 -6.13 10.64 -24.91
N ARG A 115 -4.91 11.13 -25.20
CA ARG A 115 -3.66 10.37 -25.07
C ARG A 115 -2.72 10.83 -23.95
N LYS A 116 -2.94 12.04 -23.41
CA LYS A 116 -2.03 12.67 -22.44
C LYS A 116 -2.66 12.86 -21.05
N GLY A 117 -3.95 12.56 -20.91
CA GLY A 117 -4.69 12.79 -19.67
C GLY A 117 -5.02 14.26 -19.47
N ALA A 118 -5.13 14.69 -18.22
CA ALA A 118 -5.35 16.09 -17.86
C ALA A 118 -4.08 16.91 -18.10
N VAL A 119 -4.20 17.97 -18.91
CA VAL A 119 -3.09 18.88 -19.24
C VAL A 119 -3.51 20.30 -18.90
N TRP A 120 -2.64 21.04 -18.22
CA TRP A 120 -2.80 22.46 -17.93
C TRP A 120 -2.76 23.31 -19.21
N GLY A 121 -3.43 24.47 -19.19
CA GLY A 121 -3.47 25.37 -20.33
C GLY A 121 -2.19 26.20 -20.47
N LEU A 122 -1.59 26.56 -19.33
CA LEU A 122 -0.30 27.22 -19.24
C LEU A 122 0.84 26.20 -19.06
N SER A 123 2.05 26.60 -19.43
CA SER A 123 3.24 25.90 -18.95
C SER A 123 3.48 26.22 -17.47
N ASP A 124 4.23 25.36 -16.79
CA ASP A 124 4.59 25.54 -15.38
C ASP A 124 5.25 26.90 -15.13
N THR A 125 6.18 27.31 -16.01
CA THR A 125 6.89 28.60 -15.95
C THR A 125 5.94 29.79 -16.16
N ASP A 126 4.99 29.69 -17.09
CA ASP A 126 4.02 30.77 -17.34
C ASP A 126 3.03 30.91 -16.18
N ALA A 127 2.61 29.79 -15.58
CA ALA A 127 1.75 29.80 -14.41
C ALA A 127 2.44 30.42 -13.19
N GLU A 128 3.70 30.10 -12.96
CA GLU A 128 4.53 30.70 -11.91
C GLU A 128 4.72 32.21 -12.13
N ALA A 129 5.08 32.63 -13.34
CA ALA A 129 5.24 34.05 -13.67
C ALA A 129 3.96 34.85 -13.45
N LYS A 130 2.81 34.32 -13.91
CA LYS A 130 1.50 34.93 -13.71
C LYS A 130 1.08 34.95 -12.23
N ALA A 131 1.42 33.93 -11.47
CA ALA A 131 1.16 33.91 -10.02
C ALA A 131 1.97 35.00 -9.30
N ARG A 132 3.23 35.24 -9.71
CA ARG A 132 4.05 36.31 -9.14
C ARG A 132 3.49 37.69 -9.45
N GLU A 133 3.00 37.90 -10.67
CA GLU A 133 2.31 39.14 -11.06
C GLU A 133 1.07 39.38 -10.17
N LEU A 134 0.22 38.37 -10.00
CA LEU A 134 -0.97 38.46 -9.13
C LEU A 134 -0.61 38.64 -7.64
N ALA A 135 0.55 38.14 -7.21
CA ALA A 135 0.98 38.22 -5.81
C ALA A 135 1.51 39.60 -5.41
N ALA A 136 1.77 40.51 -6.38
CA ALA A 136 2.37 41.81 -6.16
C ALA A 136 1.58 42.67 -5.14
N PRO A 137 2.28 43.44 -4.28
CA PRO A 137 1.69 44.17 -3.16
C PRO A 137 0.83 45.38 -3.57
N ASP A 138 0.93 45.83 -4.82
CA ASP A 138 0.29 47.06 -5.30
C ASP A 138 -1.20 46.88 -5.66
N LEU A 139 -1.75 45.67 -5.52
CA LEU A 139 -3.19 45.42 -5.67
C LEU A 139 -3.91 45.82 -4.37
N GLY A 140 -4.56 47.00 -4.41
CA GLY A 140 -5.28 47.56 -3.27
C GLY A 140 -6.43 46.67 -2.76
N PRO A 141 -6.81 46.79 -1.47
CA PRO A 141 -7.84 45.95 -0.83
C PRO A 141 -9.25 46.11 -1.41
N ASP A 142 -9.51 47.19 -2.14
CA ASP A 142 -10.80 47.49 -2.78
C ASP A 142 -10.93 46.91 -4.21
N ASP A 143 -9.90 46.20 -4.70
CA ASP A 143 -9.91 45.58 -6.01
C ASP A 143 -10.62 44.21 -5.96
N GLU A 144 -11.51 43.95 -6.92
CA GLU A 144 -12.19 42.66 -7.15
C GLU A 144 -11.18 41.50 -7.29
N HIS A 145 -9.90 41.82 -7.50
CA HIS A 145 -8.75 40.92 -7.61
C HIS A 145 -8.02 40.59 -6.28
N TYR A 146 -8.46 41.07 -5.11
CA TYR A 146 -7.79 40.82 -3.83
C TYR A 146 -7.72 39.32 -3.42
N HIS A 147 -8.78 38.54 -3.70
CA HIS A 147 -8.83 37.11 -3.39
C HIS A 147 -7.84 36.26 -4.22
N PRO A 148 -7.74 36.44 -5.55
CA PRO A 148 -6.69 35.84 -6.38
C PRO A 148 -5.27 36.12 -5.89
N ALA A 149 -4.97 37.35 -5.45
CA ALA A 149 -3.65 37.74 -4.99
C ALA A 149 -3.20 36.99 -3.73
N ALA A 150 -4.09 36.83 -2.75
CA ALA A 150 -3.81 36.05 -1.54
C ALA A 150 -3.61 34.56 -1.83
N ALA A 151 -4.43 33.99 -2.72
CA ALA A 151 -4.30 32.60 -3.17
C ALA A 151 -2.98 32.37 -3.92
N ALA A 152 -2.59 33.28 -4.81
CA ALA A 152 -1.33 33.22 -5.54
C ALA A 152 -0.11 33.29 -4.59
N ARG A 153 -0.12 34.21 -3.60
CA ARG A 153 0.93 34.27 -2.56
C ARG A 153 1.05 32.97 -1.79
N GLN A 154 -0.06 32.38 -1.35
CA GLN A 154 -0.04 31.12 -0.62
C GLN A 154 0.47 29.96 -1.49
N ALA A 155 0.05 29.90 -2.76
CA ALA A 155 0.47 28.85 -3.69
C ALA A 155 1.98 28.95 -3.99
N LEU A 156 2.50 30.15 -4.24
CA LEU A 156 3.93 30.40 -4.45
C LEU A 156 4.74 30.05 -3.21
N ALA A 157 4.32 30.47 -2.01
CA ALA A 157 5.02 30.13 -0.77
C ALA A 157 5.16 28.61 -0.57
N ARG A 158 4.08 27.85 -0.87
CA ARG A 158 4.12 26.38 -0.82
C ARG A 158 5.02 25.77 -1.89
N TYR A 159 5.04 26.34 -3.09
CA TYR A 159 5.90 25.90 -4.17
C TYR A 159 7.38 26.14 -3.85
N ASP A 160 7.73 27.32 -3.33
CA ASP A 160 9.09 27.66 -2.91
C ASP A 160 9.56 26.80 -1.72
N GLU A 161 8.67 26.49 -0.77
CA GLU A 161 8.95 25.56 0.32
C GLU A 161 9.18 24.13 -0.19
N ALA A 162 8.32 23.62 -1.06
CA ALA A 162 8.45 22.27 -1.62
C ALA A 162 9.72 22.12 -2.47
N THR A 163 10.07 23.13 -3.26
CA THR A 163 11.29 23.15 -4.08
C THR A 163 12.53 23.17 -3.20
N ARG A 164 12.59 24.02 -2.16
CA ARG A 164 13.71 24.00 -1.19
C ARG A 164 13.85 22.66 -0.47
N ALA A 165 12.74 22.04 -0.08
CA ALA A 165 12.75 20.73 0.56
C ALA A 165 13.32 19.66 -0.36
N LEU A 166 12.95 19.69 -1.64
CA LEU A 166 13.50 18.80 -2.65
C LEU A 166 15.00 19.05 -2.86
N ASP A 167 15.43 20.29 -3.06
CA ASP A 167 16.83 20.65 -3.27
C ASP A 167 17.70 20.17 -2.09
N ALA A 168 17.20 20.30 -0.86
CA ALA A 168 17.87 19.80 0.34
C ALA A 168 18.01 18.28 0.37
N VAL A 169 17.07 17.53 -0.21
CA VAL A 169 17.17 16.07 -0.34
C VAL A 169 18.09 15.67 -1.50
N GLU A 170 18.04 16.37 -2.63
CA GLU A 170 18.97 16.14 -3.75
C GLU A 170 20.43 16.39 -3.33
N GLU A 171 20.67 17.39 -2.48
CA GLU A 171 21.98 17.62 -1.90
C GLU A 171 22.44 16.45 -1.01
N GLN A 172 21.53 15.85 -0.22
CA GLN A 172 21.84 14.65 0.56
C GLN A 172 22.21 13.47 -0.34
N ILE A 173 21.50 13.28 -1.46
CA ILE A 173 21.85 12.26 -2.47
C ILE A 173 23.26 12.53 -3.00
N ALA A 174 23.56 13.78 -3.38
CA ALA A 174 24.87 14.17 -3.88
C ALA A 174 26.00 13.89 -2.87
N ARG A 175 25.75 14.07 -1.56
CA ARG A 175 26.71 13.72 -0.50
C ARG A 175 26.99 12.21 -0.42
N HIS A 176 25.97 11.38 -0.51
CA HIS A 176 26.13 9.92 -0.53
C HIS A 176 26.89 9.46 -1.78
N GLU A 177 26.57 10.01 -2.96
CA GLU A 177 27.27 9.70 -4.22
C GLU A 177 28.71 10.22 -4.23
N ALA A 178 28.99 11.34 -3.56
CA ALA A 178 30.35 11.83 -3.37
C ALA A 178 31.17 10.87 -2.48
N GLU A 179 30.59 10.33 -1.41
CA GLU A 179 31.27 9.33 -0.57
C GLU A 179 31.50 8.01 -1.32
N PHE A 180 30.50 7.56 -2.09
CA PHE A 180 30.63 6.43 -3.02
C PHE A 180 31.84 6.61 -3.95
N SER A 181 31.90 7.76 -4.62
CA SER A 181 32.98 8.09 -5.55
C SER A 181 34.34 8.22 -4.84
N ARG A 182 34.38 8.83 -3.65
CA ARG A 182 35.61 9.01 -2.85
C ARG A 182 36.26 7.69 -2.48
N ARG A 183 35.46 6.65 -2.21
CA ARG A 183 35.95 5.29 -1.92
C ARG A 183 36.26 4.45 -3.16
N GLY A 184 36.23 5.05 -4.35
CA GLY A 184 36.49 4.36 -5.62
C GLY A 184 35.31 3.62 -6.22
N GLY A 185 34.09 3.82 -5.67
CA GLY A 185 32.86 3.19 -6.12
C GLY A 185 32.79 1.71 -5.74
N TRP A 186 32.16 1.40 -4.60
CA TRP A 186 31.91 0.01 -4.23
C TRP A 186 30.92 -0.67 -5.18
N THR A 187 30.88 -2.00 -5.18
CA THR A 187 29.93 -2.74 -6.01
C THR A 187 28.49 -2.49 -5.53
N ARG A 188 27.57 -2.29 -6.47
CA ARG A 188 26.12 -2.18 -6.21
C ARG A 188 25.39 -3.18 -7.09
N ALA A 189 24.28 -3.72 -6.59
CA ALA A 189 23.40 -4.61 -7.33
C ALA A 189 22.01 -3.97 -7.45
N PHE A 190 21.52 -3.82 -8.68
CA PHE A 190 20.24 -3.19 -8.99
C PHE A 190 19.29 -4.23 -9.58
N LEU A 191 18.23 -4.57 -8.84
CA LEU A 191 17.18 -5.46 -9.30
C LEU A 191 16.17 -4.67 -10.15
N ALA A 192 16.07 -4.97 -11.44
CA ALA A 192 15.09 -4.37 -12.33
C ALA A 192 13.67 -4.87 -11.97
N THR A 193 12.82 -3.99 -11.47
CA THR A 193 11.46 -4.33 -11.01
C THR A 193 10.43 -4.34 -12.14
N SER A 194 10.69 -3.63 -13.24
CA SER A 194 9.75 -3.53 -14.37
C SER A 194 9.97 -4.58 -15.49
N SER A 195 11.16 -5.16 -15.62
CA SER A 195 11.53 -6.02 -16.76
C SER A 195 12.14 -7.37 -16.34
N GLY A 196 11.30 -8.31 -15.93
CA GLY A 196 11.70 -9.73 -15.75
C GLY A 196 12.62 -10.01 -14.56
N GLY A 197 12.94 -9.01 -13.72
CA GLY A 197 13.67 -9.22 -12.47
C GLY A 197 15.19 -9.37 -12.64
N HIS A 198 15.81 -8.87 -13.71
CA HIS A 198 17.26 -9.01 -13.86
C HIS A 198 18.04 -8.15 -12.85
N VAL A 199 19.17 -8.66 -12.38
CA VAL A 199 20.09 -7.96 -11.49
C VAL A 199 21.22 -7.38 -12.31
N HIS A 200 21.50 -6.09 -12.13
CA HIS A 200 22.50 -5.31 -12.85
C HIS A 200 23.55 -4.74 -11.91
N SER A 201 24.78 -4.55 -12.40
CA SER A 201 25.85 -3.84 -11.67
C SER A 201 25.73 -2.32 -11.78
N SER A 202 24.94 -1.83 -12.74
CA SER A 202 24.65 -0.40 -12.93
C SER A 202 23.27 -0.20 -13.55
N MET A 203 22.68 0.98 -13.34
CA MET A 203 21.42 1.38 -14.00
C MET A 203 21.62 1.78 -15.48
N GLY A 204 22.87 1.89 -15.94
CA GLY A 204 23.25 2.31 -17.30
C GLY A 204 23.50 1.16 -18.28
N CYS A 205 23.11 -0.07 -17.93
CA CYS A 205 23.33 -1.22 -18.81
C CYS A 205 22.55 -1.06 -20.13
N SER A 206 23.17 -1.41 -21.25
CA SER A 206 22.57 -1.33 -22.60
C SER A 206 21.34 -2.24 -22.78
N THR A 207 21.15 -3.24 -21.91
CA THR A 207 19.96 -4.08 -21.91
C THR A 207 18.77 -3.44 -21.22
N CYS A 208 18.99 -2.41 -20.41
CA CYS A 208 17.95 -1.63 -19.74
C CYS A 208 17.46 -0.51 -20.67
N ASN A 209 16.24 -0.01 -20.44
CA ASN A 209 15.75 1.22 -21.09
C ASN A 209 15.80 1.18 -22.63
N ARG A 210 15.42 0.06 -23.27
CA ARG A 210 15.49 -0.14 -24.75
C ARG A 210 14.51 0.73 -25.57
N GLY A 211 14.36 2.00 -25.23
CA GLY A 211 13.67 3.02 -26.02
C GLY A 211 12.17 3.17 -25.77
N GLU A 212 11.57 2.36 -24.89
CA GLU A 212 10.12 2.40 -24.62
C GLU A 212 9.78 3.08 -23.29
N SER A 213 10.38 2.61 -22.19
CA SER A 213 10.15 3.18 -20.86
C SER A 213 11.39 3.07 -19.97
N PRO A 214 11.55 4.00 -19.00
CA PRO A 214 12.53 3.84 -17.93
C PRO A 214 12.29 2.53 -17.16
N THR A 215 13.35 1.77 -16.98
CA THR A 215 13.45 0.56 -16.18
C THR A 215 13.50 1.01 -14.72
N GLU A 216 12.59 0.49 -13.93
CA GLU A 216 12.57 0.74 -12.51
C GLU A 216 13.55 -0.21 -11.83
N PHE A 217 14.30 0.29 -10.85
CA PHE A 217 15.31 -0.48 -10.14
C PHE A 217 15.08 -0.42 -8.62
N GLN A 218 15.37 -1.53 -7.96
CA GLN A 218 15.57 -1.61 -6.53
C GLN A 218 17.06 -1.82 -6.25
N LEU A 219 17.70 -0.91 -5.53
CA LEU A 219 19.05 -1.10 -5.02
C LEU A 219 19.04 -2.18 -3.93
N MET A 220 19.83 -3.23 -4.13
CA MET A 220 19.95 -4.37 -3.21
C MET A 220 21.09 -4.08 -2.22
N THR A 221 20.79 -3.26 -1.21
CA THR A 221 21.78 -2.68 -0.28
C THR A 221 22.58 -3.71 0.51
N ASP A 222 22.00 -4.88 0.79
CA ASP A 222 22.68 -6.01 1.45
C ASP A 222 23.91 -6.52 0.67
N TYR A 223 23.98 -6.23 -0.64
CA TYR A 223 25.07 -6.63 -1.53
C TYR A 223 26.05 -5.50 -1.84
N SER A 224 25.87 -4.32 -1.23
CA SER A 224 26.77 -3.20 -1.45
C SER A 224 28.17 -3.51 -0.94
N GLY A 225 29.18 -3.41 -1.80
CA GLY A 225 30.56 -3.81 -1.50
C GLY A 225 30.82 -5.32 -1.53
N SER A 226 29.84 -6.15 -1.94
CA SER A 226 30.04 -7.59 -2.12
C SER A 226 30.77 -7.92 -3.42
N GLY A 227 31.49 -9.04 -3.45
CA GLY A 227 32.15 -9.53 -4.67
C GLY A 227 31.14 -9.97 -5.74
N GLU A 228 31.55 -9.94 -7.02
CA GLU A 228 30.73 -10.41 -8.14
C GLU A 228 30.23 -11.84 -7.92
N ASP A 229 31.09 -12.76 -7.47
CA ASP A 229 30.72 -14.16 -7.25
C ASP A 229 29.53 -14.31 -6.28
N THR A 230 29.50 -13.51 -5.21
CA THR A 230 28.39 -13.50 -4.24
C THR A 230 27.11 -12.97 -4.87
N ILE A 231 27.21 -11.86 -5.60
CA ILE A 231 26.06 -11.25 -6.29
C ILE A 231 25.49 -12.22 -7.32
N VAL A 232 26.33 -12.84 -8.14
CA VAL A 232 25.93 -13.79 -9.17
C VAL A 232 25.31 -15.06 -8.56
N ALA A 233 25.92 -15.61 -7.51
CA ALA A 233 25.40 -16.80 -6.83
C ALA A 233 24.00 -16.57 -6.24
N ASP A 234 23.76 -15.41 -5.63
CA ASP A 234 22.46 -15.10 -5.02
C ASP A 234 21.44 -14.54 -6.02
N ALA A 235 21.89 -13.89 -7.10
CA ALA A 235 21.02 -13.51 -8.20
C ALA A 235 20.54 -14.73 -9.00
N GLY A 236 21.37 -15.77 -9.15
CA GLY A 236 21.04 -16.98 -9.89
C GLY A 236 20.69 -16.68 -11.36
N TYR A 237 19.58 -17.24 -11.85
CA TYR A 237 19.13 -17.01 -13.25
C TYR A 237 18.84 -15.53 -13.57
N ARG A 238 18.68 -14.67 -12.56
CA ARG A 238 18.41 -13.22 -12.72
C ARG A 238 19.67 -12.40 -12.99
N ALA A 239 20.87 -12.95 -12.84
CA ALA A 239 22.10 -12.19 -13.08
C ALA A 239 22.20 -11.74 -14.55
N CYS A 240 22.32 -10.42 -14.79
CA CYS A 240 22.50 -9.92 -16.15
C CYS A 240 23.89 -10.28 -16.67
N THR A 241 23.95 -11.11 -17.72
CA THR A 241 25.21 -11.56 -18.35
C THR A 241 26.05 -10.44 -18.99
N VAL A 242 25.46 -9.26 -19.23
CA VAL A 242 26.19 -8.07 -19.68
C VAL A 242 26.87 -7.35 -18.53
N CYS A 243 26.23 -7.32 -17.35
CA CYS A 243 26.76 -6.68 -16.15
C CYS A 243 27.72 -7.58 -15.37
N PHE A 244 27.51 -8.89 -15.43
CA PHE A 244 28.24 -9.91 -14.69
C PHE A 244 28.70 -11.00 -15.66
N PRO A 245 29.94 -10.92 -16.17
CA PRO A 245 30.46 -11.89 -17.14
C PRO A 245 30.48 -13.33 -16.62
N THR A 246 30.54 -13.52 -15.31
CA THR A 246 30.48 -14.84 -14.65
C THR A 246 29.06 -15.39 -14.47
N ALA A 247 28.03 -14.64 -14.87
CA ALA A 247 26.64 -15.03 -14.70
C ALA A 247 26.31 -16.35 -15.42
N PRO A 248 25.77 -17.35 -14.72
CA PRO A 248 25.38 -18.61 -15.32
C PRO A 248 24.13 -18.45 -16.20
N ILE A 249 24.10 -19.16 -17.32
CA ILE A 249 22.91 -19.24 -18.18
C ILE A 249 22.06 -20.42 -17.72
N GLY A 250 20.84 -20.14 -17.26
CA GLY A 250 19.89 -21.17 -16.85
C GLY A 250 18.50 -20.58 -16.58
N ASP A 251 17.66 -21.35 -15.91
CA ASP A 251 16.28 -20.98 -15.58
C ASP A 251 16.04 -20.94 -14.06
N ALA A 252 14.85 -20.50 -13.66
CA ALA A 252 14.49 -20.38 -12.25
C ALA A 252 14.49 -21.72 -11.48
N ALA A 253 14.38 -22.86 -12.17
CA ALA A 253 14.40 -24.18 -11.55
C ALA A 253 15.83 -24.67 -11.28
N SER A 254 16.75 -24.41 -12.20
CA SER A 254 18.16 -24.79 -12.09
C SER A 254 18.98 -23.83 -11.24
N LEU A 255 18.64 -22.54 -11.22
CA LEU A 255 19.41 -21.48 -10.56
C LEU A 255 18.48 -20.53 -9.78
N PRO A 256 17.91 -20.95 -8.64
CA PRO A 256 16.97 -20.13 -7.88
C PRO A 256 17.63 -18.86 -7.36
N THR A 257 16.86 -17.77 -7.36
CA THR A 257 17.31 -16.45 -6.90
C THR A 257 16.93 -16.21 -5.43
N LYS A 258 17.81 -15.55 -4.69
CA LYS A 258 17.54 -14.99 -3.35
C LYS A 258 17.26 -13.48 -3.40
N MET A 259 17.58 -12.83 -4.51
CA MET A 259 17.35 -11.41 -4.72
C MET A 259 15.91 -11.15 -5.16
N LEU A 260 15.05 -11.02 -4.15
CA LEU A 260 13.62 -10.73 -4.33
C LEU A 260 13.34 -9.24 -4.15
N SER A 261 12.38 -8.71 -4.90
CA SER A 261 11.92 -7.34 -4.70
C SER A 261 11.13 -7.21 -3.40
N LYS A 262 11.03 -5.99 -2.87
CA LYS A 262 10.20 -5.70 -1.67
C LYS A 262 8.76 -6.20 -1.85
N ASP A 263 8.21 -6.04 -3.05
CA ASP A 263 6.86 -6.51 -3.41
C ASP A 263 6.75 -8.03 -3.45
N GLU A 264 7.77 -8.74 -3.95
CA GLU A 264 7.80 -10.20 -3.97
C GLU A 264 7.86 -10.77 -2.55
N VAL A 265 8.70 -10.19 -1.69
CA VAL A 265 8.79 -10.56 -0.27
C VAL A 265 7.45 -10.31 0.43
N ALA A 266 6.84 -9.14 0.22
CA ALA A 266 5.53 -8.81 0.81
C ALA A 266 4.42 -9.74 0.32
N LYS A 267 4.39 -10.08 -0.98
CA LYS A 267 3.42 -11.03 -1.55
C LYS A 267 3.61 -12.45 -1.00
N ALA A 268 4.85 -12.90 -0.85
CA ALA A 268 5.16 -14.19 -0.25
C ALA A 268 4.70 -14.24 1.21
N ALA A 269 5.06 -13.23 2.01
CA ALA A 269 4.61 -13.11 3.40
C ALA A 269 3.07 -13.11 3.51
N ALA A 270 2.38 -12.28 2.71
CA ALA A 270 0.91 -12.23 2.68
C ALA A 270 0.28 -13.57 2.28
N ARG A 271 0.91 -14.33 1.37
CA ARG A 271 0.46 -15.68 1.01
C ARG A 271 0.59 -16.63 2.19
N THR A 272 1.73 -16.65 2.87
CA THR A 272 1.93 -17.52 4.05
C THR A 272 0.96 -17.16 5.18
N GLU A 273 0.69 -15.88 5.42
CA GLU A 273 -0.30 -15.44 6.41
C GLU A 273 -1.72 -15.90 6.03
N ARG A 274 -2.10 -15.80 4.76
CA ARG A 274 -3.40 -16.30 4.28
C ARG A 274 -3.52 -17.81 4.42
N GLU A 275 -2.47 -18.56 4.11
CA GLU A 275 -2.44 -20.02 4.21
C GLU A 275 -2.51 -20.47 5.68
N THR A 276 -1.75 -19.83 6.58
CA THR A 276 -1.83 -20.10 8.03
C THR A 276 -3.19 -19.73 8.61
N LYS A 277 -3.80 -18.60 8.21
CA LYS A 277 -5.16 -18.22 8.62
C LYS A 277 -6.20 -19.20 8.12
N LYS A 278 -6.09 -19.68 6.87
CA LYS A 278 -6.97 -20.72 6.32
C LYS A 278 -6.82 -22.04 7.07
N ALA A 279 -5.59 -22.45 7.37
CA ALA A 279 -5.32 -23.67 8.14
C ALA A 279 -5.90 -23.58 9.56
N LYS A 280 -5.70 -22.46 10.26
CA LYS A 280 -6.28 -22.21 11.59
C LYS A 280 -7.80 -22.18 11.53
N ALA A 281 -8.41 -21.52 10.54
CA ALA A 281 -9.85 -21.51 10.37
C ALA A 281 -10.43 -22.90 10.08
N ALA A 282 -9.71 -23.74 9.33
CA ALA A 282 -10.09 -25.12 9.09
C ALA A 282 -10.03 -25.96 10.38
N GLN A 283 -8.96 -25.82 11.18
CA GLN A 283 -8.83 -26.47 12.49
C GLN A 283 -9.92 -26.01 13.46
N ASP A 284 -10.19 -24.71 13.54
CA ASP A 284 -11.28 -24.16 14.36
C ASP A 284 -12.64 -24.67 13.92
N ARG A 285 -12.86 -24.83 12.61
CA ARG A 285 -14.10 -25.38 12.06
C ARG A 285 -14.27 -26.85 12.44
N ILE A 286 -13.20 -27.63 12.40
CA ILE A 286 -13.22 -29.04 12.85
C ILE A 286 -13.48 -29.11 14.36
N ALA A 287 -12.74 -28.34 15.17
CA ALA A 287 -12.89 -28.35 16.63
C ALA A 287 -14.28 -27.89 17.12
N LYS A 288 -14.83 -26.84 16.50
CA LYS A 288 -16.16 -26.29 16.85
C LYS A 288 -17.31 -27.03 16.16
N GLY A 289 -17.02 -27.70 15.05
CA GLY A 289 -17.96 -28.47 14.26
C GLY A 289 -18.64 -29.56 15.08
N LEU A 290 -19.84 -29.95 14.65
CA LEU A 290 -20.58 -31.04 15.30
C LEU A 290 -20.25 -32.42 14.69
N THR A 291 -19.78 -32.43 13.44
CA THR A 291 -19.30 -33.63 12.74
C THR A 291 -17.78 -33.72 12.82
N ALA A 292 -17.22 -34.92 12.66
CA ALA A 292 -15.78 -35.16 12.70
C ALA A 292 -14.99 -34.33 11.67
N ASP A 293 -15.60 -34.06 10.50
CA ASP A 293 -14.96 -33.31 9.41
C ASP A 293 -15.21 -31.80 9.49
N GLY A 294 -15.93 -31.32 10.52
CA GLY A 294 -16.32 -29.92 10.66
C GLY A 294 -17.40 -29.46 9.67
N ALA A 295 -18.02 -30.38 8.93
CA ALA A 295 -19.15 -30.10 8.07
C ALA A 295 -20.42 -29.77 8.90
N PRO A 296 -21.33 -28.91 8.41
CA PRO A 296 -22.59 -28.66 9.09
C PRO A 296 -23.42 -29.95 9.22
N LEU A 297 -23.95 -30.23 10.41
CA LEU A 297 -24.92 -31.30 10.60
C LEU A 297 -26.26 -30.86 10.00
N ARG A 298 -26.76 -31.59 9.00
CA ARG A 298 -28.11 -31.40 8.46
C ARG A 298 -29.04 -32.42 9.09
N VAL A 299 -30.09 -31.96 9.76
CA VAL A 299 -31.15 -32.83 10.30
C VAL A 299 -32.43 -32.60 9.49
N GLU A 300 -33.18 -33.66 9.25
CA GLU A 300 -34.42 -33.63 8.48
C GLU A 300 -35.59 -34.15 9.33
N TRP A 301 -36.77 -33.62 9.09
CA TRP A 301 -38.02 -34.11 9.66
C TRP A 301 -39.19 -33.83 8.72
N THR A 302 -40.34 -34.45 8.99
CA THR A 302 -41.58 -34.18 8.27
C THR A 302 -42.51 -33.42 9.21
N GLU A 303 -42.91 -32.21 8.82
CA GLU A 303 -43.91 -31.46 9.56
C GLU A 303 -45.29 -31.95 9.17
N THR A 304 -46.01 -32.55 10.12
CA THR A 304 -47.32 -33.13 9.89
C THR A 304 -48.34 -32.00 9.73
N ASN A 305 -49.17 -32.08 8.68
CA ASN A 305 -50.24 -31.11 8.45
C ASN A 305 -49.73 -29.64 8.46
N ALA A 306 -48.59 -29.38 7.82
CA ALA A 306 -47.98 -28.06 7.78
C ALA A 306 -48.60 -27.18 6.68
N GLY A 307 -49.07 -26.00 7.10
CA GLY A 307 -49.55 -24.97 6.17
C GLY A 307 -48.41 -24.46 5.28
N GLY A 308 -48.70 -24.30 4.01
CA GLY A 308 -47.78 -23.65 3.08
C GLY A 308 -48.39 -23.48 1.70
N TRP A 309 -47.62 -22.89 0.81
CA TRP A 309 -48.10 -22.51 -0.50
C TRP A 309 -47.63 -23.52 -1.55
N ASP A 310 -48.56 -24.23 -2.16
CA ASP A 310 -48.26 -25.21 -3.19
C ASP A 310 -48.68 -24.70 -4.56
N PRO A 311 -47.92 -25.02 -5.63
CA PRO A 311 -48.34 -24.68 -6.98
C PRO A 311 -49.69 -25.35 -7.28
N VAL A 312 -50.62 -24.59 -7.87
CA VAL A 312 -51.92 -25.12 -8.27
C VAL A 312 -51.72 -26.03 -9.48
N PRO A 313 -52.10 -27.32 -9.42
CA PRO A 313 -52.03 -28.21 -10.58
C PRO A 313 -52.88 -27.65 -11.73
N GLY A 314 -52.25 -27.35 -12.88
CA GLY A 314 -52.91 -26.71 -14.02
C GLY A 314 -53.14 -25.20 -13.91
N GLY A 315 -52.66 -24.57 -12.84
CA GLY A 315 -52.72 -23.12 -12.63
C GLY A 315 -51.69 -22.35 -13.47
N ARG A 316 -51.82 -21.02 -13.47
CA ARG A 316 -50.86 -20.14 -14.15
C ARG A 316 -49.48 -20.20 -13.47
N PRO A 317 -48.37 -19.96 -14.19
CA PRO A 317 -47.05 -19.85 -13.56
C PRO A 317 -47.06 -18.84 -12.41
N GLY A 318 -46.68 -19.29 -11.21
CA GLY A 318 -46.70 -18.46 -9.98
C GLY A 318 -48.00 -18.52 -9.18
N GLU A 319 -49.05 -19.17 -9.69
CA GLU A 319 -50.28 -19.40 -8.94
C GLU A 319 -50.07 -20.46 -7.86
N ARG A 320 -50.40 -20.11 -6.61
CA ARG A 320 -50.19 -20.97 -5.45
C ARG A 320 -51.45 -20.99 -4.60
N THR A 321 -51.79 -22.17 -4.07
CA THR A 321 -52.85 -22.32 -3.07
C THR A 321 -52.25 -22.65 -1.71
N HIS A 322 -52.87 -22.11 -0.65
CA HIS A 322 -52.48 -22.45 0.70
C HIS A 322 -53.08 -23.81 1.07
N SER A 323 -52.23 -24.82 1.25
CA SER A 323 -52.66 -26.17 1.60
C SER A 323 -51.93 -26.67 2.85
N TYR A 324 -52.63 -27.46 3.66
CA TYR A 324 -52.06 -28.17 4.79
C TYR A 324 -51.79 -29.62 4.36
N ARG A 325 -50.51 -29.99 4.37
CA ARG A 325 -50.04 -31.35 4.06
C ARG A 325 -48.71 -31.59 4.74
N ASP A 326 -48.28 -32.84 4.74
CA ASP A 326 -46.97 -33.21 5.29
C ASP A 326 -45.86 -32.60 4.41
N ARG A 327 -44.96 -31.86 5.04
CA ARG A 327 -43.87 -31.15 4.33
C ARG A 327 -42.51 -31.58 4.89
N PRO A 328 -41.54 -31.92 4.03
CA PRO A 328 -40.17 -32.11 4.47
C PRO A 328 -39.59 -30.77 4.93
N ALA A 329 -38.97 -30.79 6.10
CA ALA A 329 -38.27 -29.65 6.67
C ALA A 329 -36.87 -30.10 7.11
N HIS A 330 -35.95 -29.15 7.21
CA HIS A 330 -34.59 -29.43 7.64
C HIS A 330 -33.98 -28.23 8.36
N GLU A 331 -32.95 -28.50 9.14
CA GLU A 331 -32.14 -27.50 9.84
C GLU A 331 -30.67 -27.85 9.71
N THR A 332 -29.79 -26.84 9.70
CA THR A 332 -28.35 -27.06 9.59
C THR A 332 -27.58 -26.43 10.74
N PHE A 333 -26.72 -27.22 11.39
CA PHE A 333 -25.94 -26.77 12.54
C PHE A 333 -24.45 -26.80 12.24
N LYS A 334 -23.84 -25.62 12.26
CA LYS A 334 -22.39 -25.46 12.09
C LYS A 334 -21.60 -25.79 13.37
N THR A 335 -22.24 -25.70 14.53
CA THR A 335 -21.57 -25.89 15.84
C THR A 335 -22.46 -26.67 16.79
N GLU A 336 -21.82 -27.34 17.73
CA GLU A 336 -22.50 -28.05 18.82
C GLU A 336 -23.39 -27.12 19.67
N ARG A 337 -22.94 -25.87 19.90
CA ARG A 337 -23.72 -24.86 20.64
C ARG A 337 -25.03 -24.53 19.92
N ALA A 338 -25.01 -24.35 18.60
CA ALA A 338 -26.20 -24.06 17.81
C ALA A 338 -27.20 -25.23 17.85
N ALA A 339 -26.71 -26.46 17.66
CA ALA A 339 -27.54 -27.66 17.73
C ALA A 339 -28.14 -27.86 19.13
N THR A 340 -27.34 -27.65 20.18
CA THR A 340 -27.79 -27.70 21.58
C THR A 340 -28.88 -26.67 21.85
N GLN A 341 -28.71 -25.43 21.37
CA GLN A 341 -29.69 -24.37 21.57
C GLN A 341 -31.01 -24.70 20.86
N TRP A 342 -30.95 -25.13 19.60
CA TRP A 342 -32.14 -25.55 18.84
C TRP A 342 -32.87 -26.72 19.50
N TYR A 343 -32.13 -27.71 19.99
CA TYR A 343 -32.68 -28.85 20.73
C TYR A 343 -33.42 -28.37 21.99
N VAL A 344 -32.77 -27.52 22.79
CA VAL A 344 -33.32 -27.00 24.04
C VAL A 344 -34.56 -26.14 23.80
N GLU A 345 -34.53 -25.25 22.80
CA GLU A 345 -35.65 -24.38 22.47
C GLU A 345 -36.85 -25.17 21.93
N THR A 346 -36.60 -26.15 21.06
CA THR A 346 -37.65 -27.01 20.49
C THR A 346 -38.43 -27.73 21.59
N LEU A 347 -37.73 -28.36 22.55
CA LEU A 347 -38.38 -29.09 23.64
C LEU A 347 -38.93 -28.17 24.75
N ALA A 348 -38.33 -27.01 24.99
CA ALA A 348 -38.82 -26.09 26.01
C ALA A 348 -40.17 -25.46 25.65
N TYR A 349 -40.41 -25.19 24.36
CA TYR A 349 -41.65 -24.57 23.90
C TYR A 349 -42.69 -25.57 23.38
N GLY A 350 -42.34 -26.86 23.25
CA GLY A 350 -43.27 -27.94 22.90
C GLY A 350 -43.87 -27.85 21.49
N PHE A 351 -43.40 -26.94 20.64
CA PHE A 351 -43.97 -26.74 19.31
C PHE A 351 -43.57 -27.89 18.37
N ARG A 352 -44.55 -28.72 17.99
CA ARG A 352 -44.39 -29.85 17.07
C ARG A 352 -43.26 -30.81 17.48
N GLU A 353 -43.15 -31.09 18.77
CA GLU A 353 -42.15 -32.01 19.32
C GLU A 353 -42.17 -33.38 18.63
N LYS A 354 -43.37 -33.92 18.38
CA LYS A 354 -43.56 -35.22 17.72
C LYS A 354 -42.97 -35.24 16.31
N ASP A 355 -43.21 -34.21 15.52
CA ASP A 355 -42.70 -34.11 14.15
C ASP A 355 -41.17 -34.04 14.13
N LYS A 356 -40.57 -33.34 15.10
CA LYS A 356 -39.12 -33.11 15.18
C LYS A 356 -38.35 -34.22 15.91
N ALA A 357 -39.01 -35.25 16.43
CA ALA A 357 -38.36 -36.32 17.19
C ALA A 357 -37.17 -36.98 16.45
N PRO A 358 -37.25 -37.31 15.14
CA PRO A 358 -36.11 -37.87 14.41
C PRO A 358 -34.91 -36.91 14.33
N ALA A 359 -35.18 -35.61 14.17
CA ALA A 359 -34.15 -34.57 14.10
C ALA A 359 -33.50 -34.32 15.46
N LEU A 360 -34.27 -34.30 16.54
CA LEU A 360 -33.76 -34.22 17.92
C LEU A 360 -32.85 -35.42 18.23
N GLU A 361 -33.25 -36.63 17.86
CA GLU A 361 -32.44 -37.84 18.04
C GLU A 361 -31.12 -37.78 17.24
N ALA A 362 -31.17 -37.30 16.00
CA ALA A 362 -29.97 -37.09 15.18
C ALA A 362 -29.01 -36.07 15.79
N VAL A 363 -29.52 -34.98 16.37
CA VAL A 363 -28.71 -34.00 17.11
C VAL A 363 -28.06 -34.62 18.34
N ALA A 364 -28.82 -35.35 19.17
CA ALA A 364 -28.28 -35.99 20.38
C ALA A 364 -27.17 -36.99 20.04
N ARG A 365 -27.37 -37.82 19.00
CA ARG A 365 -26.36 -38.77 18.50
C ARG A 365 -25.09 -38.06 18.01
N ALA A 366 -25.22 -36.98 17.25
CA ALA A 366 -24.05 -36.24 16.77
C ALA A 366 -23.24 -35.61 17.91
N ILE A 367 -23.92 -35.08 18.94
CA ILE A 367 -23.26 -34.56 20.15
C ILE A 367 -22.55 -35.69 20.91
N ALA A 368 -23.21 -36.85 21.05
CA ALA A 368 -22.65 -38.02 21.73
C ALA A 368 -21.37 -38.53 21.05
N VAL A 369 -21.42 -38.70 19.72
CA VAL A 369 -20.25 -39.08 18.91
C VAL A 369 -19.11 -38.09 19.07
N LYS A 370 -19.39 -36.77 19.01
CA LYS A 370 -18.35 -35.74 19.17
C LYS A 370 -17.69 -35.78 20.55
N ARG A 371 -18.46 -36.04 21.60
CA ARG A 371 -17.97 -36.03 22.99
C ARG A 371 -17.40 -37.37 23.45
N GLY A 372 -17.63 -38.46 22.70
CA GLY A 372 -17.22 -39.81 23.10
C GLY A 372 -18.01 -40.33 24.31
N VAL A 373 -19.27 -39.93 24.45
CA VAL A 373 -20.17 -40.35 25.54
C VAL A 373 -21.41 -41.06 24.98
N ASP A 374 -22.18 -41.70 25.85
CA ASP A 374 -23.43 -42.35 25.46
C ASP A 374 -24.53 -41.35 25.08
N VAL A 375 -25.41 -41.72 24.15
CA VAL A 375 -26.51 -40.87 23.66
C VAL A 375 -27.49 -40.52 24.78
N GLU A 376 -27.77 -41.46 25.69
CA GLU A 376 -28.69 -41.25 26.80
C GLU A 376 -28.11 -40.28 27.84
N GLU A 377 -26.78 -40.27 28.01
CA GLU A 377 -26.09 -39.28 28.86
C GLU A 377 -26.26 -37.86 28.30
N VAL A 378 -26.08 -37.69 26.98
CA VAL A 378 -26.32 -36.41 26.31
C VAL A 378 -27.77 -35.97 26.46
N LYS A 379 -28.73 -36.87 26.24
CA LYS A 379 -30.16 -36.57 26.41
C LYS A 379 -30.47 -36.13 27.84
N ALA A 380 -29.92 -36.81 28.84
CA ALA A 380 -30.10 -36.44 30.25
C ALA A 380 -29.54 -35.05 30.58
N GLU A 381 -28.38 -34.68 30.02
CA GLU A 381 -27.83 -33.33 30.15
C GLU A 381 -28.71 -32.28 29.47
N LEU A 382 -29.15 -32.54 28.23
CA LEU A 382 -30.01 -31.65 27.48
C LEU A 382 -31.37 -31.46 28.16
N ALA A 383 -31.94 -32.51 28.76
CA ALA A 383 -33.17 -32.44 29.54
C ALA A 383 -33.04 -31.48 30.73
N LYS A 384 -31.91 -31.49 31.46
CA LYS A 384 -31.65 -30.51 32.53
C LYS A 384 -31.64 -29.07 31.99
N LYS A 385 -31.06 -28.85 30.80
CA LYS A 385 -31.05 -27.53 30.12
C LYS A 385 -32.44 -27.12 29.67
N VAL A 386 -33.26 -28.05 29.15
CA VAL A 386 -34.66 -27.83 28.79
C VAL A 386 -35.47 -27.40 30.01
N GLU A 387 -35.39 -28.11 31.13
CA GLU A 387 -36.10 -27.76 32.36
C GLU A 387 -35.65 -26.40 32.91
N ALA A 388 -34.35 -26.10 32.87
CA ALA A 388 -33.83 -24.79 33.24
C ALA A 388 -34.30 -23.66 32.30
N LYS A 389 -34.56 -23.95 31.01
CA LYS A 389 -35.12 -22.98 30.05
C LYS A 389 -36.61 -22.80 30.27
N LYS A 390 -37.39 -23.88 30.47
CA LYS A 390 -38.82 -23.83 30.83
C LYS A 390 -39.04 -22.97 32.08
N ARG A 391 -38.26 -23.19 33.13
CA ARG A 391 -38.29 -22.36 34.36
C ARG A 391 -38.05 -20.87 34.08
N ARG A 392 -37.17 -20.53 33.13
CA ARG A 392 -36.87 -19.14 32.75
C ARG A 392 -37.93 -18.53 31.84
N GLY A 393 -38.54 -19.33 30.94
CA GLY A 393 -39.61 -18.89 30.04
C GLY A 393 -40.98 -18.79 30.73
N CYS A 394 -41.23 -19.63 31.73
CA CYS A 394 -42.39 -19.57 32.61
C CYS A 394 -42.21 -18.56 33.75
N ALA A 395 -41.04 -17.93 33.92
CA ALA A 395 -40.93 -16.75 34.76
C ALA A 395 -41.68 -15.63 34.01
N PRO A 396 -42.89 -15.26 34.45
CA PRO A 396 -43.70 -14.36 33.69
C PRO A 396 -43.00 -13.02 33.60
N ASN A 397 -43.26 -12.30 32.52
CA ASN A 397 -42.94 -10.90 32.31
C ASN A 397 -43.64 -9.97 33.35
N MET A 398 -43.86 -10.44 34.59
CA MET A 398 -44.47 -9.73 35.71
C MET A 398 -43.60 -8.57 36.22
N ARG A 399 -42.32 -8.46 35.83
CA ARG A 399 -41.50 -7.28 36.17
C ARG A 399 -41.81 -6.04 35.31
N ARG A 400 -42.60 -6.14 34.25
CA ARG A 400 -43.06 -4.96 33.47
C ARG A 400 -44.41 -4.40 33.91
N ALA A 401 -45.12 -5.04 34.85
CA ALA A 401 -46.39 -4.57 35.38
C ALA A 401 -46.28 -3.85 36.74
N ALA A 402 -45.06 -3.65 37.28
CA ALA A 402 -44.84 -3.00 38.58
C ALA A 402 -44.37 -1.53 38.47
N HIS A 403 -44.40 -0.93 37.27
CA HIS A 403 -44.01 0.47 37.02
C HIS A 403 -44.98 1.22 36.08
N GLN A 404 -46.26 0.89 36.11
CA GLN A 404 -47.32 1.74 35.54
C GLN A 404 -48.37 2.06 36.60
#